data_AF-A0A6P4ZPT4-F1
#
_entry.id   AF-A0A6P4ZPT4-F1
#
_cell.length_a   1.000
_cell.length_b   1.000
_cell.length_c   1.000
_cell.angle_alpha   90.00
_cell.angle_beta   90.00
_cell.angle_gamma   90.00
#
_symmetry.space_group_name_H-M   'P 1'
#
loop_
_entity.id
_entity.type
_entity.pdbx_description
1 polymer ?
#
loop_
_entity_poly.entity_id
_entity_poly.type
_entity_poly.pdbx_seq_one_letter_code
_entity_poly.pdbx_strand_id
1 'polypeptide(L)'
;MAAARSLDNVTSNSNQKDQPAVLLVIDKYSASKREASSLDQQLAKTLQEHVPDIPVFCTVLQATEEDKLNAQQDGVELLLPKLDPDDPRTDPTLDWLTFDHNLKYPHLPQKVTSIVGHTDVTSRASVKIKKERCPHANIILFTEDIPEDTEYYKGDEKAMGIGKKEDSILEDAQEADVVFSLGNKIFDHFENQFRAIPAPKRPRHVKFVPRPSKIFEDAQVEYKVTETMVVLSVGRVKGVEKLKGYDLAADTLSIVAEKIKIKWHVIGFNKDDFKATKAILEHCKSVNLQVTFLPYGTQKDICKEMMKAHLVLMPSRAEPFGLVGLEAIAAGVPVLVSSKSGLADFIHEHVDELHHSIVDMDGSDERATVKLLAQSTERMLKHNRAEFKTAARGKQQLLSTKYWEEFHLEFIRACTNTGKAEEQPVAVQDQSAVQSQETEEGSNAHQPAQVQKRKRDASPTEEKTTVRKALKLGNDAQQPLKVLEKRKKDIRK
;
A
#
# COMPACT_ATOMS: atom_id res chain seq x y z
N MET A 1 2.07 52.34 40.07
CA MET A 1 1.43 51.02 40.28
C MET A 1 1.63 50.17 39.03
N ALA A 2 1.63 48.84 39.17
CA ALA A 2 1.53 47.83 38.11
C ALA A 2 2.06 48.19 36.70
N ALA A 3 3.32 47.85 36.42
CA ALA A 3 3.82 47.73 35.05
C ALA A 3 3.41 46.39 34.43
N ALA A 4 3.36 46.31 33.09
CA ALA A 4 3.05 45.08 32.37
C ALA A 4 4.08 43.96 32.63
N ARG A 5 3.65 42.71 32.47
CA ARG A 5 4.53 41.53 32.39
C ARG A 5 4.43 40.91 31.00
N SER A 6 5.56 40.49 30.45
CA SER A 6 5.69 39.89 29.13
C SER A 6 5.10 38.47 29.07
N LEU A 7 4.59 38.11 27.90
CA LEU A 7 4.29 36.74 27.50
C LEU A 7 5.45 36.19 26.65
N ASP A 8 6.64 36.14 27.24
CA ASP A 8 7.86 35.59 26.65
C ASP A 8 8.53 34.64 27.65
N ASN A 9 8.19 33.36 27.56
CA ASN A 9 9.01 32.20 27.97
C ASN A 9 8.25 30.89 27.73
N VAL A 10 8.19 30.45 26.46
CA VAL A 10 8.20 29.01 26.18
C VAL A 10 9.66 28.63 26.03
N THR A 11 10.26 28.12 27.10
CA THR A 11 11.65 27.64 27.06
C THR A 11 11.72 26.42 26.15
N SER A 12 12.27 26.59 24.95
CA SER A 12 12.62 25.46 24.08
C SER A 12 13.63 24.57 24.82
N ASN A 13 13.22 23.34 25.09
CA ASN A 13 13.90 22.49 26.07
C ASN A 13 15.22 21.96 25.49
N SER A 14 16.33 22.65 25.76
CA SER A 14 17.64 22.42 25.13
C SER A 14 18.13 20.98 25.23
N ASN A 15 17.67 20.23 26.23
CA ASN A 15 18.05 18.84 26.47
C ASN A 15 17.49 17.85 25.43
N GLN A 16 16.40 18.18 24.71
CA GLN A 16 15.83 17.26 23.70
C GLN A 16 16.74 17.08 22.47
N LYS A 17 17.59 18.08 22.16
CA LYS A 17 18.46 18.04 20.96
C LYS A 17 19.63 17.06 21.05
N ASP A 18 19.89 16.52 22.23
CA ASP A 18 20.98 15.57 22.49
C ASP A 18 20.52 14.11 22.68
N GLN A 19 19.20 13.85 22.65
CA GLN A 19 18.61 12.52 22.71
C GLN A 19 18.63 11.84 21.32
N PRO A 20 18.74 10.49 21.24
CA PRO A 20 18.59 9.77 19.98
C PRO A 20 17.14 9.84 19.47
N ALA A 21 16.95 10.27 18.23
CA ALA A 21 15.64 10.54 17.63
C ALA A 21 15.31 9.58 16.46
N VAL A 22 14.04 9.54 16.05
CA VAL A 22 13.60 8.90 14.80
C VAL A 22 13.28 9.99 13.77
N LEU A 23 13.74 9.78 12.53
CA LEU A 23 13.52 10.71 11.41
C LEU A 23 12.68 10.03 10.33
N LEU A 24 11.48 10.56 10.08
CA LEU A 24 10.66 10.20 8.92
C LEU A 24 11.02 11.13 7.76
N VAL A 25 11.54 10.57 6.67
CA VAL A 25 11.88 11.29 5.43
C VAL A 25 10.70 11.16 4.47
N ILE A 26 9.82 12.15 4.53
CA ILE A 26 8.57 12.21 3.76
C ILE A 26 8.49 13.54 2.99
N ASP A 27 7.55 13.65 2.05
CA ASP A 27 7.40 14.86 1.24
C ASP A 27 6.33 15.83 1.79
N LYS A 28 5.28 15.32 2.45
CA LYS A 28 4.15 16.09 2.99
C LYS A 28 3.54 15.43 4.23
N TYR A 29 3.48 16.15 5.35
CA TYR A 29 2.69 15.75 6.54
C TYR A 29 1.19 16.06 6.38
N SER A 30 0.60 15.82 5.20
CA SER A 30 -0.63 16.49 4.81
C SER A 30 -1.89 15.99 5.53
N ALA A 31 -2.44 16.79 6.44
CA ALA A 31 -3.79 16.57 6.96
C ALA A 31 -4.88 16.92 5.91
N SER A 32 -4.52 17.75 4.93
CA SER A 32 -5.43 18.43 4.00
C SER A 32 -5.60 17.76 2.61
N LYS A 33 -4.65 16.92 2.16
CA LYS A 33 -4.73 16.23 0.86
C LYS A 33 -4.27 14.77 0.93
N ARG A 34 -5.24 13.84 0.90
CA ARG A 34 -5.03 12.39 0.85
C ARG A 34 -4.54 11.90 -0.53
N GLU A 35 -3.30 12.24 -0.87
CA GLU A 35 -2.56 11.62 -1.99
C GLU A 35 -1.46 10.66 -1.53
N ALA A 36 -0.97 10.78 -0.28
CA ALA A 36 0.02 9.87 0.35
C ALA A 36 -0.04 9.80 1.90
N SER A 37 -0.66 10.78 2.56
CA SER A 37 -0.29 11.19 3.92
C SER A 37 -0.87 10.39 5.11
N SER A 38 -1.70 9.38 4.89
CA SER A 38 -2.35 8.64 6.00
C SER A 38 -1.41 7.67 6.71
N LEU A 39 -0.46 7.04 6.00
CA LEU A 39 0.47 6.09 6.63
C LEU A 39 1.51 6.83 7.47
N ASP A 40 2.15 7.88 6.96
CA ASP A 40 3.17 8.65 7.69
C ASP A 40 2.66 9.21 9.02
N GLN A 41 1.44 9.75 9.02
CA GLN A 41 0.77 10.23 10.24
C GLN A 41 0.51 9.07 11.23
N GLN A 42 0.13 7.88 10.74
CA GLN A 42 -0.05 6.69 11.58
C GLN A 42 1.28 6.17 12.15
N LEU A 43 2.35 6.15 11.36
CA LEU A 43 3.69 5.73 11.81
C LEU A 43 4.22 6.67 12.90
N ALA A 44 4.12 7.99 12.68
CA ALA A 44 4.55 8.98 13.66
C ALA A 44 3.76 8.89 14.98
N LYS A 45 2.42 8.79 14.91
CA LYS A 45 1.56 8.56 16.08
C LYS A 45 1.88 7.22 16.77
N THR A 46 2.13 6.15 16.03
CA THR A 46 2.49 4.84 16.60
C THR A 46 3.75 4.93 17.46
N LEU A 47 4.76 5.70 17.03
CA LEU A 47 5.94 5.99 17.85
C LEU A 47 5.59 6.84 19.08
N GLN A 48 4.88 7.97 18.91
CA GLN A 48 4.56 8.87 20.02
C GLN A 48 3.59 8.27 21.05
N GLU A 49 2.69 7.35 20.66
CA GLU A 49 1.80 6.61 21.56
C GLU A 49 2.55 5.60 22.46
N HIS A 50 3.69 5.06 22.03
CA HIS A 50 4.38 3.93 22.68
C HIS A 50 5.77 4.27 23.24
N VAL A 51 6.47 5.25 22.67
CA VAL A 51 7.81 5.71 23.06
C VAL A 51 7.91 7.24 23.07
N PRO A 52 7.05 7.95 23.85
CA PRO A 52 6.97 9.42 23.86
C PRO A 52 8.28 10.15 24.25
N ASP A 53 9.18 9.48 24.97
CA ASP A 53 10.50 10.02 25.34
C ASP A 53 11.49 10.09 24.15
N ILE A 54 11.14 9.53 22.99
CA ILE A 54 11.96 9.52 21.77
C ILE A 54 11.43 10.61 20.81
N PRO A 55 12.22 11.66 20.50
CA PRO A 55 11.80 12.69 19.55
C PRO A 55 11.53 12.11 18.15
N VAL A 56 10.40 12.48 17.56
CA VAL A 56 10.05 12.13 16.17
C VAL A 56 10.03 13.39 15.31
N PHE A 57 10.89 13.40 14.28
CA PHE A 57 10.97 14.46 13.28
C PHE A 57 10.42 13.96 11.94
N CYS A 58 9.64 14.79 11.24
CA CYS A 58 9.27 14.53 9.84
C CYS A 58 9.86 15.61 8.93
N THR A 59 10.57 15.23 7.87
CA THR A 59 10.86 16.18 6.79
C THR A 59 9.59 16.51 6.03
N VAL A 60 9.45 17.73 5.53
CA VAL A 60 8.40 18.08 4.56
C VAL A 60 8.95 19.07 3.55
N LEU A 61 8.48 19.01 2.30
CA LEU A 61 8.81 20.03 1.30
C LEU A 61 8.09 21.34 1.60
N GLN A 62 6.82 21.26 2.01
CA GLN A 62 5.94 22.38 2.36
C GLN A 62 4.95 21.93 3.46
N ALA A 63 4.47 22.85 4.29
CA ALA A 63 3.39 22.58 5.26
C ALA A 63 2.49 23.80 5.45
N THR A 64 1.18 23.58 5.51
CA THR A 64 0.20 24.60 5.92
C THR A 64 0.18 24.75 7.45
N GLU A 65 -0.48 25.80 7.96
CA GLU A 65 -0.70 25.94 9.41
C GLU A 65 -1.56 24.80 9.99
N GLU A 66 -2.43 24.18 9.18
CA GLU A 66 -3.17 22.98 9.59
C GLU A 66 -2.23 21.77 9.71
N ASP A 67 -1.33 21.54 8.75
CA ASP A 67 -0.38 20.41 8.81
C ASP A 67 0.57 20.56 10.01
N LYS A 68 1.04 21.78 10.31
CA LYS A 68 1.83 22.10 11.50
C LYS A 68 1.07 21.85 12.81
N LEU A 69 -0.20 22.28 12.88
CA LEU A 69 -1.03 22.09 14.07
C LEU A 69 -1.32 20.61 14.33
N ASN A 70 -1.58 19.81 13.28
CA ASN A 70 -1.74 18.37 13.42
C ASN A 70 -0.43 17.72 13.88
N ALA A 71 0.71 18.04 13.28
CA ALA A 71 2.01 17.53 13.73
C ALA A 71 2.30 17.85 15.21
N GLN A 72 1.98 19.07 15.66
CA GLN A 72 2.11 19.46 17.07
C GLN A 72 1.17 18.67 18.00
N GLN A 73 -0.07 18.38 17.57
CA GLN A 73 -1.01 17.52 18.31
C GLN A 73 -0.53 16.06 18.36
N ASP A 74 0.21 15.63 17.34
CA ASP A 74 0.69 14.27 17.14
C ASP A 74 2.07 14.00 17.78
N GLY A 75 2.68 15.00 18.42
CA GLY A 75 4.01 14.90 19.07
C GLY A 75 5.21 15.02 18.11
N VAL A 76 5.01 15.60 16.93
CA VAL A 76 5.97 15.58 15.81
C VAL A 76 6.51 16.97 15.49
N GLU A 77 7.83 17.09 15.31
CA GLU A 77 8.44 18.30 14.76
C GLU A 77 8.56 18.22 13.23
N LEU A 78 8.00 19.21 12.51
CA LEU A 78 8.13 19.32 11.06
C LEU A 78 9.39 20.10 10.66
N LEU A 79 10.29 19.41 9.97
CA LEU A 79 11.50 19.98 9.40
C LEU A 79 11.22 20.48 7.98
N LEU A 80 10.99 21.79 7.86
CA LEU A 80 10.85 22.50 6.58
C LEU A 80 12.21 22.90 5.98
N PRO A 81 12.30 23.08 4.65
CA PRO A 81 13.48 23.61 4.01
C PRO A 81 13.66 25.11 4.31
N LYS A 82 14.91 25.51 4.58
CA LYS A 82 15.33 26.91 4.54
C LYS A 82 15.31 27.39 3.09
N LEU A 83 14.44 28.35 2.79
CA LEU A 83 14.55 29.18 1.59
C LEU A 83 15.64 30.23 1.79
N ASP A 84 16.44 30.46 0.75
CA ASP A 84 17.50 31.47 0.75
C ASP A 84 17.14 32.54 -0.29
N PRO A 85 17.08 33.84 0.05
CA PRO A 85 16.69 34.89 -0.90
C PRO A 85 17.57 34.97 -2.15
N ASP A 86 18.83 34.53 -2.06
CA ASP A 86 19.80 34.58 -3.15
C ASP A 86 19.86 33.27 -3.98
N ASP A 87 19.15 32.20 -3.57
CA ASP A 87 19.05 30.96 -4.35
C ASP A 87 17.78 30.97 -5.23
N PRO A 88 17.90 31.02 -6.58
CA PRO A 88 16.74 31.05 -7.47
C PRO A 88 15.90 29.75 -7.42
N ARG A 89 16.40 28.69 -6.78
CA ARG A 89 15.63 27.46 -6.49
C ARG A 89 14.75 27.72 -5.27
N THR A 90 13.52 28.16 -5.54
CA THR A 90 12.53 28.56 -4.52
C THR A 90 11.41 27.55 -4.28
N ASP A 91 11.15 26.62 -5.21
CA ASP A 91 10.19 25.51 -5.03
C ASP A 91 10.91 24.25 -4.51
N PRO A 92 10.62 23.75 -3.29
CA PRO A 92 11.33 22.62 -2.71
C PRO A 92 10.96 21.27 -3.34
N THR A 93 11.95 20.45 -3.66
CA THR A 93 11.77 19.11 -4.25
C THR A 93 12.46 18.02 -3.45
N LEU A 94 12.16 16.75 -3.73
CA LEU A 94 12.85 15.59 -3.16
C LEU A 94 14.36 15.56 -3.48
N ASP A 95 14.79 16.22 -4.56
CA ASP A 95 16.22 16.41 -4.85
C ASP A 95 16.91 17.30 -3.80
N TRP A 96 16.19 18.23 -3.15
CA TRP A 96 16.77 19.02 -2.05
C TRP A 96 17.02 18.15 -0.81
N LEU A 97 16.17 17.15 -0.55
CA LEU A 97 16.40 16.15 0.50
C LEU A 97 17.51 15.15 0.12
N THR A 98 17.67 14.88 -1.18
CA THR A 98 18.68 13.91 -1.67
C THR A 98 20.08 14.52 -1.79
N PHE A 99 20.20 15.76 -2.28
CA PHE A 99 21.48 16.36 -2.68
C PHE A 99 21.83 17.65 -1.92
N ASP A 100 20.86 18.53 -1.63
CA ASP A 100 21.10 19.81 -0.95
C ASP A 100 20.86 19.79 0.57
N HIS A 101 20.58 18.64 1.19
CA HIS A 101 19.97 18.58 2.53
C HIS A 101 20.83 19.19 3.66
N ASN A 102 22.14 19.31 3.47
CA ASN A 102 23.04 20.02 4.38
C ASN A 102 22.83 21.54 4.36
N LEU A 103 22.47 22.12 3.21
CA LEU A 103 22.19 23.55 3.04
C LEU A 103 20.70 23.86 3.27
N LYS A 104 19.81 23.07 2.67
CA LYS A 104 18.36 23.31 2.69
C LYS A 104 17.69 22.83 3.98
N TYR A 105 18.20 21.79 4.64
CA TYR A 105 17.65 21.29 5.91
C TYR A 105 18.72 21.34 7.03
N PRO A 106 19.20 22.54 7.41
CA PRO A 106 20.28 22.66 8.39
C PRO A 106 19.91 22.06 9.75
N HIS A 107 18.62 22.15 10.13
CA HIS A 107 18.10 21.72 11.43
C HIS A 107 17.78 20.21 11.55
N LEU A 108 18.06 19.39 10.52
CA LEU A 108 18.01 17.92 10.64
C LEU A 108 18.83 17.44 11.87
N PRO A 109 18.26 16.59 12.74
CA PRO A 109 18.94 16.11 13.95
C PRO A 109 20.26 15.38 13.62
N GLN A 110 21.25 15.52 14.50
CA GLN A 110 22.57 14.86 14.36
C GLN A 110 22.60 13.46 15.00
N LYS A 111 21.67 13.17 15.91
CA LYS A 111 21.54 11.90 16.63
C LYS A 111 20.25 11.21 16.23
N VAL A 112 20.32 10.34 15.22
CA VAL A 112 19.18 9.57 14.71
C VAL A 112 19.45 8.08 14.90
N THR A 113 18.50 7.34 15.50
CA THR A 113 18.57 5.87 15.65
C THR A 113 18.14 5.16 14.38
N SER A 114 17.12 5.69 13.72
CA SER A 114 16.51 5.13 12.52
C SER A 114 15.95 6.24 11.63
N ILE A 115 16.23 6.11 10.33
CA ILE A 115 15.63 6.92 9.28
C ILE A 115 14.56 6.05 8.60
N VAL A 116 13.31 6.49 8.68
CA VAL A 116 12.16 5.85 8.04
C VAL A 116 11.88 6.57 6.73
N GLY A 117 11.72 5.84 5.64
CA GLY A 117 11.41 6.38 4.32
C GLY A 117 10.60 5.40 3.47
N HIS A 118 10.47 5.69 2.18
CA HIS A 118 9.65 4.93 1.23
C HIS A 118 10.44 4.52 -0.01
N THR A 119 10.33 3.26 -0.44
CA THR A 119 10.90 2.77 -1.70
C THR A 119 10.32 3.55 -2.91
N ASP A 120 11.08 3.76 -3.98
CA ASP A 120 10.77 4.60 -5.16
C ASP A 120 10.63 6.12 -4.86
N VAL A 121 10.28 6.52 -3.63
CA VAL A 121 9.96 7.93 -3.29
C VAL A 121 11.07 8.63 -2.49
N THR A 122 11.42 8.16 -1.29
CA THR A 122 12.33 8.86 -0.35
C THR A 122 13.51 8.04 0.15
N SER A 123 13.61 6.79 -0.27
CA SER A 123 14.76 5.88 -0.12
C SER A 123 16.10 6.55 -0.39
N ARG A 124 16.29 7.12 -1.60
CA ARG A 124 17.55 7.77 -2.03
C ARG A 124 17.95 8.93 -1.12
N ALA A 125 16.98 9.70 -0.62
CA ALA A 125 17.22 10.76 0.37
C ALA A 125 17.58 10.18 1.75
N SER A 126 16.90 9.12 2.17
CA SER A 126 17.14 8.43 3.45
C SER A 126 18.57 7.86 3.53
N VAL A 127 19.00 7.14 2.49
CA VAL A 127 20.36 6.59 2.36
C VAL A 127 21.41 7.71 2.32
N LYS A 128 21.11 8.81 1.62
CA LYS A 128 21.96 10.01 1.59
C LYS A 128 22.14 10.66 2.97
N ILE A 129 21.05 10.86 3.72
CA ILE A 129 21.08 11.46 5.06
C ILE A 129 21.79 10.53 6.06
N LYS A 130 21.62 9.20 5.97
CA LYS A 130 22.44 8.22 6.72
C LYS A 130 23.92 8.42 6.42
N LYS A 131 24.30 8.36 5.13
CA LYS A 131 25.71 8.43 4.69
C LYS A 131 26.40 9.75 5.05
N GLU A 132 25.71 10.88 4.98
CA GLU A 132 26.32 12.21 5.05
C GLU A 132 26.09 12.93 6.39
N ARG A 133 25.13 12.49 7.21
CA ARG A 133 24.84 13.10 8.54
C ARG A 133 24.66 12.10 9.68
N CYS A 134 24.04 10.94 9.43
CA CYS A 134 23.60 10.00 10.47
C CYS A 134 24.16 8.58 10.25
N PRO A 135 25.49 8.35 10.24
CA PRO A 135 26.10 7.10 9.78
C PRO A 135 25.80 5.87 10.64
N HIS A 136 25.24 6.05 11.83
CA HIS A 136 24.85 4.97 12.75
C HIS A 136 23.34 4.66 12.74
N ALA A 137 22.53 5.37 11.94
CA ALA A 137 21.10 5.13 11.87
C ALA A 137 20.77 3.86 11.07
N ASN A 138 19.75 3.10 11.49
CA ASN A 138 19.10 2.11 10.62
C ASN A 138 18.40 2.85 9.45
N ILE A 139 18.33 2.23 8.27
CA ILE A 139 17.34 2.57 7.24
C ILE A 139 16.15 1.62 7.41
N ILE A 140 14.95 2.18 7.48
CA ILE A 140 13.69 1.46 7.46
C ILE A 140 12.91 1.98 6.25
N LEU A 141 12.59 1.13 5.28
CA LEU A 141 11.77 1.54 4.13
C LEU A 141 10.38 0.91 4.18
N PHE A 142 9.38 1.68 3.75
CA PHE A 142 8.03 1.20 3.49
C PHE A 142 7.80 1.03 1.99
N THR A 143 6.97 0.04 1.64
CA THR A 143 6.54 -0.25 0.27
C THR A 143 5.01 -0.40 0.23
N GLU A 144 4.36 0.50 -0.50
CA GLU A 144 2.89 0.66 -0.57
C GLU A 144 2.30 0.42 -1.96
N ASP A 145 3.11 0.11 -2.97
CA ASP A 145 2.69 -0.09 -4.36
C ASP A 145 3.30 -1.38 -4.93
N ILE A 146 2.58 -2.02 -5.86
CA ILE A 146 3.09 -3.13 -6.67
C ILE A 146 3.12 -2.63 -8.12
N PRO A 147 4.28 -2.23 -8.66
CA PRO A 147 4.39 -1.70 -10.02
C PRO A 147 3.75 -2.57 -11.10
N GLU A 148 3.98 -3.88 -11.07
CA GLU A 148 3.36 -4.86 -11.98
C GLU A 148 1.82 -4.85 -11.95
N ASP A 149 1.21 -4.56 -10.80
CA ASP A 149 -0.24 -4.59 -10.62
C ASP A 149 -0.89 -3.25 -11.02
N THR A 150 -0.19 -2.12 -10.82
CA THR A 150 -0.81 -0.78 -10.88
C THR A 150 -0.36 0.12 -12.02
N GLU A 151 0.89 0.08 -12.49
CA GLU A 151 1.41 1.06 -13.47
C GLU A 151 0.77 0.90 -14.86
N TYR A 152 0.30 -0.30 -15.23
CA TYR A 152 -0.47 -0.55 -16.47
C TYR A 152 -1.71 0.37 -16.60
N TYR A 153 -2.29 0.79 -15.48
CA TYR A 153 -3.46 1.67 -15.45
C TYR A 153 -3.11 3.16 -15.30
N LYS A 154 -1.82 3.50 -15.22
CA LYS A 154 -1.28 4.87 -15.10
C LYS A 154 -0.78 5.44 -16.45
N GLY A 155 -0.81 4.64 -17.52
CA GLY A 155 -0.54 5.05 -18.91
C GLY A 155 0.70 4.38 -19.54
N ASP A 156 0.79 4.42 -20.87
CA ASP A 156 1.75 3.61 -21.66
C ASP A 156 3.22 3.78 -21.25
N GLU A 157 3.65 5.01 -20.95
CA GLU A 157 5.02 5.30 -20.46
C GLU A 157 5.30 4.63 -19.12
N LYS A 158 4.32 4.63 -18.22
CA LYS A 158 4.40 3.97 -16.90
C LYS A 158 4.37 2.45 -17.03
N ALA A 159 3.51 1.91 -17.89
CA ALA A 159 3.49 0.49 -18.24
C ALA A 159 4.83 -0.01 -18.80
N MET A 160 5.46 0.77 -19.69
CA MET A 160 6.82 0.48 -20.22
C MET A 160 7.93 0.68 -19.17
N GLY A 161 7.64 1.32 -18.03
CA GLY A 161 8.57 1.56 -16.94
C GLY A 161 8.60 0.47 -15.86
N ILE A 162 7.63 -0.45 -15.82
CA ILE A 162 7.39 -1.41 -14.71
C ILE A 162 8.66 -2.09 -14.21
N GLY A 163 9.37 -2.82 -15.08
CA GLY A 163 10.57 -3.57 -14.67
C GLY A 163 11.65 -2.69 -14.05
N LYS A 164 11.83 -1.46 -14.55
CA LYS A 164 12.80 -0.50 -13.97
C LYS A 164 12.36 0.02 -12.61
N LYS A 165 11.05 0.08 -12.34
CA LYS A 165 10.50 0.49 -11.06
C LYS A 165 10.62 -0.64 -10.03
N GLU A 166 10.33 -1.88 -10.42
CA GLU A 166 10.64 -3.07 -9.61
C GLU A 166 12.15 -3.11 -9.31
N ASP A 167 13.02 -3.07 -10.33
CA ASP A 167 14.50 -3.04 -10.17
C ASP A 167 14.94 -1.96 -9.18
N SER A 168 14.42 -0.73 -9.29
CA SER A 168 14.74 0.37 -8.36
C SER A 168 14.27 0.11 -6.92
N ILE A 169 13.18 -0.65 -6.72
CA ILE A 169 12.73 -1.06 -5.38
C ILE A 169 13.64 -2.16 -4.82
N LEU A 170 14.18 -3.06 -5.66
CA LEU A 170 15.21 -4.04 -5.26
C LEU A 170 16.58 -3.38 -5.00
N GLU A 171 16.91 -2.27 -5.65
CA GLU A 171 18.08 -1.45 -5.33
C GLU A 171 17.90 -0.70 -4.00
N ASP A 172 16.74 -0.07 -3.78
CA ASP A 172 16.40 0.59 -2.51
C ASP A 172 16.42 -0.39 -1.33
N ALA A 173 15.86 -1.58 -1.51
CA ALA A 173 15.82 -2.63 -0.49
C ALA A 173 17.21 -3.16 -0.09
N GLN A 174 18.21 -3.08 -0.97
CA GLN A 174 19.60 -3.47 -0.67
C GLN A 174 20.35 -2.49 0.27
N GLU A 175 19.87 -1.26 0.39
CA GLU A 175 20.45 -0.24 1.29
C GLU A 175 19.64 -0.10 2.60
N ALA A 176 18.58 -0.92 2.75
CA ALA A 176 17.70 -0.95 3.92
C ALA A 176 18.16 -1.97 4.98
N ASP A 177 18.07 -1.61 6.26
CA ASP A 177 18.24 -2.57 7.36
C ASP A 177 16.92 -3.37 7.58
N VAL A 178 15.77 -2.74 7.36
CA VAL A 178 14.42 -3.35 7.42
C VAL A 178 13.54 -2.80 6.30
N VAL A 179 12.72 -3.65 5.67
CA VAL A 179 11.65 -3.24 4.75
C VAL A 179 10.30 -3.70 5.29
N PHE A 180 9.32 -2.80 5.32
CA PHE A 180 7.93 -3.06 5.67
C PHE A 180 7.01 -2.97 4.44
N SER A 181 6.25 -4.02 4.15
CA SER A 181 5.26 -4.02 3.06
C SER A 181 3.83 -3.88 3.59
N LEU A 182 3.03 -3.01 2.98
CA LEU A 182 1.68 -2.69 3.44
C LEU A 182 0.65 -3.77 3.08
N GLY A 183 0.39 -4.69 4.02
CA GLY A 183 -0.55 -5.79 3.88
C GLY A 183 0.01 -7.04 3.18
N ASN A 184 -0.77 -8.12 3.22
CA ASN A 184 -0.32 -9.46 2.83
C ASN A 184 0.09 -9.54 1.35
N LYS A 185 -0.70 -8.92 0.46
CA LYS A 185 -0.46 -8.91 -0.99
C LYS A 185 0.88 -8.27 -1.40
N ILE A 186 1.23 -7.14 -0.78
CA ILE A 186 2.52 -6.46 -1.08
C ILE A 186 3.69 -7.24 -0.49
N PHE A 187 3.49 -7.83 0.70
CA PHE A 187 4.48 -8.68 1.35
C PHE A 187 4.82 -9.92 0.49
N ASP A 188 3.83 -10.67 0.00
CA ASP A 188 4.06 -11.88 -0.83
C ASP A 188 4.75 -11.56 -2.18
N HIS A 189 4.41 -10.44 -2.83
CA HIS A 189 5.12 -9.97 -4.04
C HIS A 189 6.60 -9.73 -3.74
N PHE A 190 6.91 -8.91 -2.74
CA PHE A 190 8.30 -8.54 -2.47
C PHE A 190 9.11 -9.62 -1.76
N GLU A 191 8.51 -10.56 -1.02
CA GLU A 191 9.20 -11.78 -0.57
C GLU A 191 9.75 -12.56 -1.78
N ASN A 192 8.96 -12.66 -2.85
CA ASN A 192 9.41 -13.31 -4.08
C ASN A 192 10.50 -12.51 -4.80
N GLN A 193 10.38 -11.19 -4.89
CA GLN A 193 11.40 -10.33 -5.52
C GLN A 193 12.74 -10.30 -4.73
N PHE A 194 12.69 -10.15 -3.41
CA PHE A 194 13.88 -10.02 -2.56
C PHE A 194 14.73 -11.31 -2.49
N ARG A 195 14.22 -12.45 -2.98
CA ARG A 195 15.03 -13.65 -3.24
C ARG A 195 16.16 -13.40 -4.26
N ALA A 196 16.01 -12.44 -5.17
CA ALA A 196 17.06 -12.02 -6.11
C ALA A 196 18.17 -11.21 -5.42
N ILE A 197 17.89 -10.57 -4.28
CA ILE A 197 18.90 -9.83 -3.51
C ILE A 197 19.90 -10.82 -2.87
N PRO A 198 21.23 -10.62 -3.03
CA PRO A 198 22.24 -11.46 -2.38
C PRO A 198 22.09 -11.45 -0.87
N ALA A 199 22.19 -12.62 -0.21
CA ALA A 199 21.90 -12.76 1.22
C ALA A 199 22.62 -11.74 2.15
N PRO A 200 23.90 -11.35 1.96
CA PRO A 200 24.56 -10.32 2.79
C PRO A 200 24.03 -8.89 2.62
N LYS A 201 23.12 -8.66 1.66
CA LYS A 201 22.43 -7.39 1.39
C LYS A 201 20.91 -7.48 1.54
N ARG A 202 20.35 -8.65 1.87
CA ARG A 202 18.89 -8.81 1.95
C ARG A 202 18.39 -8.14 3.23
N PRO A 203 17.43 -7.21 3.16
CA PRO A 203 16.89 -6.57 4.34
C PRO A 203 16.06 -7.57 5.16
N ARG A 204 15.80 -7.24 6.42
CA ARG A 204 14.72 -7.91 7.16
C ARG A 204 13.39 -7.47 6.56
N HIS A 205 12.68 -8.37 5.88
CA HIS A 205 11.36 -8.08 5.32
C HIS A 205 10.26 -8.38 6.35
N VAL A 206 9.24 -7.52 6.43
CA VAL A 206 8.19 -7.57 7.45
C VAL A 206 6.86 -7.14 6.85
N LYS A 207 5.76 -7.81 7.22
CA LYS A 207 4.39 -7.32 6.92
C LYS A 207 4.04 -6.17 7.88
N PHE A 208 3.51 -5.07 7.36
CA PHE A 208 2.87 -4.03 8.16
C PHE A 208 1.38 -3.97 7.82
N VAL A 209 0.50 -3.95 8.82
CA VAL A 209 -0.95 -3.84 8.58
C VAL A 209 -1.47 -2.59 9.30
N PRO A 210 -2.08 -1.63 8.59
CA PRO A 210 -2.38 -0.32 9.14
C PRO A 210 -3.58 -0.34 10.09
N ARG A 211 -3.51 0.41 11.19
CA ARG A 211 -4.65 0.71 12.07
C ARG A 211 -5.50 1.83 11.45
N PRO A 212 -6.85 1.80 11.52
CA PRO A 212 -7.67 2.90 11.06
C PRO A 212 -7.45 4.11 11.96
N SER A 213 -7.36 5.32 11.40
CA SER A 213 -7.13 6.51 12.24
C SER A 213 -8.32 6.81 13.14
N LYS A 214 -8.04 7.38 14.32
CA LYS A 214 -8.97 7.44 15.46
C LYS A 214 -10.32 8.08 15.15
N ILE A 215 -10.35 9.04 14.23
CA ILE A 215 -11.57 9.73 13.77
C ILE A 215 -12.60 8.80 13.12
N PHE A 216 -12.17 7.70 12.48
CA PHE A 216 -13.07 6.68 11.93
C PHE A 216 -13.49 5.67 13.00
N GLU A 217 -12.56 5.23 13.87
CA GLU A 217 -12.90 4.36 15.02
C GLU A 217 -14.02 4.97 15.88
N ASP A 218 -13.93 6.28 16.17
CA ASP A 218 -14.87 6.97 17.04
C ASP A 218 -16.16 7.43 16.33
N ALA A 219 -16.22 7.30 15.00
CA ALA A 219 -17.39 7.72 14.21
C ALA A 219 -18.66 6.93 14.61
N GLN A 220 -19.69 7.67 15.04
CA GLN A 220 -20.99 7.12 15.42
C GLN A 220 -21.97 7.22 14.25
N VAL A 221 -21.95 6.21 13.38
CA VAL A 221 -22.81 6.14 12.19
C VAL A 221 -24.23 5.71 12.56
N GLU A 222 -25.22 6.53 12.21
CA GLU A 222 -26.64 6.28 12.46
C GLU A 222 -27.38 6.04 11.13
N TYR A 223 -27.95 4.85 10.95
CA TYR A 223 -28.79 4.57 9.78
C TYR A 223 -30.09 5.38 9.83
N LYS A 224 -30.39 6.11 8.75
CA LYS A 224 -31.65 6.84 8.56
C LYS A 224 -32.32 6.41 7.27
N VAL A 225 -33.65 6.26 7.33
CA VAL A 225 -34.46 5.96 6.14
C VAL A 225 -34.60 7.25 5.33
N THR A 226 -33.96 7.30 4.16
CA THR A 226 -34.11 8.39 3.20
C THR A 226 -34.58 7.85 1.84
N GLU A 227 -35.35 8.67 1.13
CA GLU A 227 -35.86 8.34 -0.21
C GLU A 227 -34.76 8.43 -1.29
N THR A 228 -33.74 9.27 -1.06
CA THR A 228 -32.52 9.31 -1.87
C THR A 228 -31.35 8.74 -1.07
N MET A 229 -30.58 7.84 -1.68
CA MET A 229 -29.38 7.23 -1.07
C MET A 229 -28.10 7.87 -1.65
N VAL A 230 -26.97 7.75 -0.95
CA VAL A 230 -25.66 8.28 -1.40
C VAL A 230 -24.66 7.14 -1.53
N VAL A 231 -24.06 6.97 -2.70
CA VAL A 231 -22.86 6.14 -2.89
C VAL A 231 -21.64 7.07 -2.90
N LEU A 232 -20.58 6.68 -2.20
CA LEU A 232 -19.34 7.44 -2.06
C LEU A 232 -18.15 6.68 -2.64
N SER A 233 -17.30 7.36 -3.40
CA SER A 233 -15.97 6.87 -3.78
C SER A 233 -14.91 7.91 -3.39
N VAL A 234 -13.78 7.47 -2.82
CA VAL A 234 -12.72 8.35 -2.31
C VAL A 234 -11.36 7.86 -2.81
N GLY A 235 -10.53 8.77 -3.30
CA GLY A 235 -9.16 8.48 -3.74
C GLY A 235 -8.67 9.46 -4.80
N ARG A 236 -7.37 9.48 -5.07
CA ARG A 236 -6.83 10.26 -6.19
C ARG A 236 -7.54 9.88 -7.48
N VAL A 237 -7.92 10.88 -8.26
CA VAL A 237 -8.59 10.69 -9.56
C VAL A 237 -7.61 10.86 -10.73
N LYS A 238 -6.92 12.00 -10.80
CA LYS A 238 -6.04 12.39 -11.91
C LYS A 238 -4.96 11.34 -12.21
N GLY A 239 -4.93 10.82 -13.44
CA GLY A 239 -3.92 9.87 -13.93
C GLY A 239 -4.00 8.46 -13.34
N VAL A 240 -5.07 8.15 -12.61
CA VAL A 240 -5.38 6.84 -12.02
C VAL A 240 -6.86 6.49 -12.17
N GLU A 241 -7.57 7.17 -13.08
CA GLU A 241 -9.03 7.09 -13.22
C GLU A 241 -9.48 5.64 -13.49
N LYS A 242 -8.71 4.96 -14.36
CA LYS A 242 -8.90 3.56 -14.74
C LYS A 242 -8.39 2.57 -13.67
N LEU A 243 -7.35 2.93 -12.92
CA LEU A 243 -6.82 2.12 -11.81
C LEU A 243 -7.86 1.99 -10.70
N LYS A 244 -8.46 3.11 -10.28
CA LYS A 244 -9.51 3.18 -9.25
C LYS A 244 -10.92 2.82 -9.74
N GLY A 245 -11.08 2.61 -11.05
CA GLY A 245 -12.31 2.12 -11.65
C GLY A 245 -13.47 3.12 -11.66
N TYR A 246 -13.21 4.42 -11.72
CA TYR A 246 -14.29 5.42 -11.72
C TYR A 246 -15.18 5.33 -12.99
N ASP A 247 -14.64 4.80 -14.08
CA ASP A 247 -15.40 4.40 -15.27
C ASP A 247 -16.35 3.23 -14.98
N LEU A 248 -15.86 2.17 -14.33
CA LEU A 248 -16.67 1.04 -13.88
C LEU A 248 -17.75 1.47 -12.87
N ALA A 249 -17.42 2.43 -11.99
CA ALA A 249 -18.37 3.01 -11.04
C ALA A 249 -19.47 3.82 -11.73
N ALA A 250 -19.12 4.67 -12.70
CA ALA A 250 -20.09 5.45 -13.47
C ALA A 250 -21.06 4.57 -14.28
N ASP A 251 -20.53 3.52 -14.92
CA ASP A 251 -21.33 2.52 -15.63
C ASP A 251 -22.24 1.72 -14.69
N THR A 252 -21.68 1.23 -13.56
CA THR A 252 -22.41 0.52 -12.50
C THR A 252 -23.57 1.35 -11.96
N LEU A 253 -23.29 2.59 -11.56
CA LEU A 253 -24.27 3.44 -10.91
C LEU A 253 -25.30 3.99 -11.89
N SER A 254 -24.98 4.07 -13.19
CA SER A 254 -25.98 4.33 -14.24
C SER A 254 -27.05 3.23 -14.29
N ILE A 255 -26.67 1.95 -14.16
CA ILE A 255 -27.61 0.82 -14.13
C ILE A 255 -28.47 0.83 -12.85
N VAL A 256 -27.90 1.25 -11.72
CA VAL A 256 -28.59 1.31 -10.41
C VAL A 256 -29.54 2.50 -10.33
N ALA A 257 -29.19 3.65 -10.91
CA ALA A 257 -30.00 4.87 -10.88
C ALA A 257 -31.38 4.73 -11.55
N GLU A 258 -31.52 3.82 -12.53
CA GLU A 258 -32.81 3.50 -13.15
C GLU A 258 -33.77 2.70 -12.23
N LYS A 259 -33.31 2.28 -11.04
CA LYS A 259 -34.05 1.42 -10.11
C LYS A 259 -34.10 1.96 -8.68
N ILE A 260 -33.10 2.73 -8.27
CA ILE A 260 -32.94 3.28 -6.92
C ILE A 260 -32.53 4.73 -7.07
N LYS A 261 -33.22 5.63 -6.37
CA LYS A 261 -32.90 7.06 -6.35
C LYS A 261 -31.58 7.29 -5.60
N ILE A 262 -30.49 7.45 -6.35
CA ILE A 262 -29.13 7.60 -5.81
C ILE A 262 -28.48 8.93 -6.19
N LYS A 263 -27.50 9.35 -5.40
CA LYS A 263 -26.44 10.28 -5.80
C LYS A 263 -25.09 9.60 -5.66
N TRP A 264 -24.16 9.97 -6.52
CA TRP A 264 -22.77 9.53 -6.42
C TRP A 264 -21.89 10.72 -6.01
N HIS A 265 -21.22 10.61 -4.85
CA HIS A 265 -20.23 11.57 -4.39
C HIS A 265 -18.83 11.00 -4.67
N VAL A 266 -17.93 11.81 -5.21
CA VAL A 266 -16.55 11.39 -5.53
C VAL A 266 -15.56 12.40 -4.96
N ILE A 267 -14.75 11.98 -3.99
CA ILE A 267 -13.75 12.82 -3.31
C ILE A 267 -12.35 12.52 -3.87
N GLY A 268 -11.65 13.55 -4.31
CA GLY A 268 -10.22 13.45 -4.71
C GLY A 268 -9.83 14.25 -5.96
N PHE A 269 -10.48 15.39 -6.18
CA PHE A 269 -10.18 16.29 -7.28
C PHE A 269 -9.34 17.49 -6.82
N ASN A 270 -8.41 17.95 -7.65
CA ASN A 270 -7.97 19.34 -7.67
C ASN A 270 -8.85 20.15 -8.64
N LYS A 271 -8.80 21.49 -8.55
CA LYS A 271 -9.62 22.38 -9.38
C LYS A 271 -9.39 22.20 -10.89
N ASP A 272 -8.20 21.75 -11.28
CA ASP A 272 -7.75 21.67 -12.67
C ASP A 272 -7.94 20.28 -13.30
N ASP A 273 -8.58 19.35 -12.60
CA ASP A 273 -8.74 17.94 -13.05
C ASP A 273 -9.90 17.73 -14.05
N PHE A 274 -10.34 18.80 -14.73
CA PHE A 274 -11.45 18.83 -15.70
C PHE A 274 -11.43 17.68 -16.72
N LYS A 275 -10.25 17.27 -17.21
CA LYS A 275 -10.11 16.16 -18.16
C LYS A 275 -10.56 14.83 -17.54
N ALA A 276 -10.16 14.59 -16.28
CA ALA A 276 -10.52 13.39 -15.52
C ALA A 276 -12.02 13.38 -15.20
N THR A 277 -12.54 14.52 -14.73
CA THR A 277 -13.98 14.74 -14.50
C THR A 277 -14.81 14.44 -15.75
N LYS A 278 -14.36 14.92 -16.93
CA LYS A 278 -15.04 14.69 -18.21
C LYS A 278 -15.03 13.22 -18.62
N ALA A 279 -13.90 12.52 -18.47
CA ALA A 279 -13.81 11.09 -18.78
C ALA A 279 -14.76 10.24 -17.91
N ILE A 280 -14.92 10.57 -16.62
CA ILE A 280 -15.89 9.91 -15.74
C ILE A 280 -17.34 10.20 -16.17
N LEU A 281 -17.63 11.45 -16.55
CA LEU A 281 -18.97 11.83 -17.04
C LEU A 281 -19.33 11.16 -18.38
N GLU A 282 -18.36 10.82 -19.22
CA GLU A 282 -18.60 10.08 -20.48
C GLU A 282 -19.09 8.64 -20.26
N HIS A 283 -18.90 8.08 -19.06
CA HIS A 283 -19.48 6.79 -18.64
C HIS A 283 -20.83 6.94 -17.89
N CYS A 284 -21.25 8.16 -17.54
CA CYS A 284 -22.52 8.41 -16.85
C CYS A 284 -23.70 8.37 -17.85
N LYS A 285 -24.18 7.17 -18.15
CA LYS A 285 -25.17 6.89 -19.20
C LYS A 285 -26.62 7.08 -18.76
N SER A 286 -26.88 7.21 -17.46
CA SER A 286 -28.21 7.47 -16.90
C SER A 286 -28.45 8.96 -16.64
N VAL A 287 -29.60 9.48 -17.09
CA VAL A 287 -30.07 10.83 -16.72
C VAL A 287 -30.54 10.92 -15.25
N ASN A 288 -30.76 9.78 -14.60
CA ASN A 288 -31.17 9.69 -13.20
C ASN A 288 -29.97 9.68 -12.23
N LEU A 289 -28.74 9.50 -12.73
CA LEU A 289 -27.51 9.51 -11.93
C LEU A 289 -26.99 10.95 -11.72
N GLN A 290 -27.25 11.54 -10.55
CA GLN A 290 -26.59 12.79 -10.15
C GLN A 290 -25.20 12.50 -9.55
N VAL A 291 -24.15 13.00 -10.20
CA VAL A 291 -22.76 12.94 -9.72
C VAL A 291 -22.36 14.27 -9.07
N THR A 292 -21.62 14.21 -7.96
CA THR A 292 -21.05 15.36 -7.26
C THR A 292 -19.57 15.13 -7.02
N PHE A 293 -18.74 15.90 -7.72
CA PHE A 293 -17.29 15.87 -7.58
C PHE A 293 -16.86 16.82 -6.46
N LEU A 294 -16.11 16.30 -5.49
CA LEU A 294 -15.66 17.00 -4.31
C LEU A 294 -14.13 17.11 -4.33
N PRO A 295 -13.55 18.24 -3.88
CA PRO A 295 -12.12 18.39 -3.82
C PRO A 295 -11.51 17.38 -2.84
N TYR A 296 -10.18 17.24 -2.84
CA TYR A 296 -9.51 16.68 -1.67
C TYR A 296 -9.94 17.41 -0.39
N GLY A 297 -10.20 16.64 0.65
CA GLY A 297 -10.54 17.13 1.98
C GLY A 297 -9.75 16.38 3.04
N THR A 298 -9.86 16.85 4.28
CA THR A 298 -9.18 16.26 5.42
C THR A 298 -9.73 14.87 5.77
N GLN A 299 -9.05 14.12 6.65
CA GLN A 299 -9.62 12.89 7.22
C GLN A 299 -11.00 13.15 7.88
N LYS A 300 -11.21 14.35 8.43
CA LYS A 300 -12.47 14.80 9.03
C LYS A 300 -13.56 15.07 8.00
N ASP A 301 -13.22 15.62 6.83
CA ASP A 301 -14.17 15.80 5.72
C ASP A 301 -14.53 14.46 5.09
N ILE A 302 -13.55 13.57 4.91
CA ILE A 302 -13.77 12.20 4.40
C ILE A 302 -14.68 11.41 5.34
N CYS A 303 -14.39 11.41 6.65
CA CYS A 303 -15.25 10.79 7.65
C CYS A 303 -16.68 11.38 7.63
N LYS A 304 -16.80 12.71 7.51
CA LYS A 304 -18.09 13.43 7.44
C LYS A 304 -18.91 13.09 6.19
N GLU A 305 -18.28 12.83 5.04
CA GLU A 305 -19.00 12.33 3.85
C GLU A 305 -19.29 10.82 3.95
N MET A 306 -18.38 10.01 4.53
CA MET A 306 -18.64 8.59 4.83
C MET A 306 -19.87 8.43 5.73
N MET A 307 -20.01 9.25 6.78
CA MET A 307 -21.19 9.25 7.66
C MET A 307 -22.51 9.64 6.97
N LYS A 308 -22.48 10.16 5.73
CA LYS A 308 -23.69 10.39 4.89
C LYS A 308 -23.90 9.28 3.86
N ALA A 309 -22.85 8.54 3.53
CA ALA A 309 -22.89 7.49 2.53
C ALA A 309 -23.73 6.31 3.03
N HIS A 310 -24.53 5.76 2.13
CA HIS A 310 -25.22 4.48 2.31
C HIS A 310 -24.34 3.30 1.90
N LEU A 311 -23.31 3.58 1.09
CA LEU A 311 -22.35 2.63 0.56
C LEU A 311 -21.07 3.39 0.16
N VAL A 312 -19.90 2.89 0.58
CA VAL A 312 -18.61 3.24 -0.02
C VAL A 312 -18.29 2.22 -1.12
N LEU A 313 -17.95 2.68 -2.33
CA LEU A 313 -17.72 1.83 -3.50
C LEU A 313 -16.29 2.02 -4.04
N MET A 314 -15.51 0.92 -4.02
CA MET A 314 -14.11 0.84 -4.46
C MET A 314 -13.92 -0.25 -5.54
N PRO A 315 -14.29 0.01 -6.82
CA PRO A 315 -14.20 -0.95 -7.92
C PRO A 315 -12.83 -0.90 -8.61
N SER A 316 -11.75 -0.74 -7.84
CA SER A 316 -10.38 -0.61 -8.36
C SER A 316 -9.98 -1.85 -9.15
N ARG A 317 -9.37 -1.68 -10.34
CA ARG A 317 -8.83 -2.79 -11.15
C ARG A 317 -7.62 -3.44 -10.48
N ALA A 318 -6.82 -2.64 -9.76
CA ALA A 318 -5.82 -3.09 -8.80
C ALA A 318 -5.75 -2.09 -7.64
N GLU A 319 -5.50 -2.58 -6.42
CA GLU A 319 -5.37 -1.77 -5.21
C GLU A 319 -4.41 -2.47 -4.23
N PRO A 320 -3.19 -1.96 -4.01
CA PRO A 320 -2.18 -2.69 -3.22
C PRO A 320 -2.62 -3.03 -1.79
N PHE A 321 -3.34 -2.10 -1.14
CA PHE A 321 -4.06 -2.35 0.11
C PHE A 321 -5.53 -1.90 -0.01
N GLY A 322 -5.85 -0.65 0.34
CA GLY A 322 -7.22 -0.11 0.23
C GLY A 322 -7.71 0.71 1.44
N LEU A 323 -6.87 1.61 1.98
CA LEU A 323 -7.12 2.33 3.26
C LEU A 323 -8.53 2.95 3.40
N VAL A 324 -9.14 3.45 2.32
CA VAL A 324 -10.49 4.07 2.34
C VAL A 324 -11.59 3.05 2.70
N GLY A 325 -11.43 1.78 2.32
CA GLY A 325 -12.38 0.74 2.69
C GLY A 325 -12.18 0.30 4.15
N LEU A 326 -10.93 0.24 4.61
CA LEU A 326 -10.62 0.00 6.03
C LEU A 326 -11.22 1.10 6.93
N GLU A 327 -11.10 2.37 6.52
CA GLU A 327 -11.72 3.52 7.17
C GLU A 327 -13.26 3.46 7.14
N ALA A 328 -13.87 3.00 6.04
CA ALA A 328 -15.32 2.82 5.95
C ALA A 328 -15.82 1.73 6.92
N ILE A 329 -15.10 0.61 7.02
CA ILE A 329 -15.39 -0.46 8.00
C ILE A 329 -15.20 0.06 9.42
N ALA A 330 -14.09 0.74 9.70
CA ALA A 330 -13.83 1.35 11.00
C ALA A 330 -14.87 2.41 11.38
N ALA A 331 -15.45 3.13 10.42
CA ALA A 331 -16.56 4.04 10.64
C ALA A 331 -17.90 3.32 10.88
N GLY A 332 -18.08 2.09 10.39
CA GLY A 332 -19.34 1.36 10.44
C GLY A 332 -20.26 1.66 9.26
N VAL A 333 -19.70 2.08 8.12
CA VAL A 333 -20.42 2.35 6.87
C VAL A 333 -20.33 1.12 5.96
N PRO A 334 -21.43 0.70 5.29
CA PRO A 334 -21.38 -0.38 4.32
C PRO A 334 -20.38 -0.09 3.19
N VAL A 335 -19.64 -1.11 2.75
CA VAL A 335 -18.61 -1.00 1.71
C VAL A 335 -18.83 -2.06 0.63
N LEU A 336 -18.41 -1.78 -0.61
CA LEU A 336 -18.16 -2.76 -1.66
C LEU A 336 -16.74 -2.55 -2.19
N VAL A 337 -15.93 -3.62 -2.20
CA VAL A 337 -14.52 -3.60 -2.59
C VAL A 337 -14.22 -4.60 -3.70
N SER A 338 -13.23 -4.27 -4.53
CA SER A 338 -12.67 -5.15 -5.55
C SER A 338 -11.93 -6.36 -4.97
N SER A 339 -12.12 -7.55 -5.57
CA SER A 339 -11.32 -8.76 -5.31
C SER A 339 -9.84 -8.64 -5.71
N LYS A 340 -9.43 -7.52 -6.33
CA LYS A 340 -8.02 -7.19 -6.63
C LYS A 340 -7.41 -6.23 -5.62
N SER A 341 -8.11 -5.96 -4.51
CA SER A 341 -7.60 -5.13 -3.40
C SER A 341 -6.99 -5.97 -2.28
N GLY A 342 -5.84 -5.56 -1.73
CA GLY A 342 -5.27 -6.20 -0.53
C GLY A 342 -6.18 -6.09 0.71
N LEU A 343 -7.17 -5.20 0.66
CA LEU A 343 -8.26 -5.13 1.64
C LEU A 343 -9.24 -6.31 1.52
N ALA A 344 -9.45 -6.90 0.34
CA ALA A 344 -10.26 -8.11 0.20
C ALA A 344 -9.60 -9.30 0.92
N ASP A 345 -8.29 -9.45 0.74
CA ASP A 345 -7.48 -10.45 1.46
C ASP A 345 -7.54 -10.20 2.98
N PHE A 346 -7.37 -8.95 3.41
CA PHE A 346 -7.49 -8.57 4.83
C PHE A 346 -8.89 -8.81 5.42
N ILE A 347 -9.97 -8.58 4.67
CA ILE A 347 -11.35 -8.91 5.08
C ILE A 347 -11.49 -10.42 5.26
N HIS A 348 -10.88 -11.23 4.37
CA HIS A 348 -10.86 -12.69 4.50
C HIS A 348 -10.02 -13.21 5.68
N GLU A 349 -9.00 -12.47 6.13
CA GLU A 349 -8.18 -12.81 7.30
C GLU A 349 -8.81 -12.37 8.64
N HIS A 350 -9.64 -11.31 8.66
CA HIS A 350 -10.00 -10.62 9.90
C HIS A 350 -11.46 -10.16 10.08
N VAL A 351 -12.32 -10.16 9.04
CA VAL A 351 -13.67 -9.56 9.11
C VAL A 351 -14.73 -10.39 8.35
N ASP A 352 -14.98 -11.63 8.79
CA ASP A 352 -15.95 -12.58 8.20
C ASP A 352 -17.34 -11.97 7.90
N GLU A 353 -17.80 -11.07 8.79
CA GLU A 353 -19.08 -10.35 8.66
C GLU A 353 -19.19 -9.55 7.34
N LEU A 354 -18.09 -9.32 6.62
CA LEU A 354 -18.02 -8.53 5.40
C LEU A 354 -17.55 -9.32 4.16
N HIS A 355 -17.52 -10.66 4.18
CA HIS A 355 -17.21 -11.46 2.98
C HIS A 355 -18.11 -11.13 1.77
N HIS A 356 -19.38 -10.77 2.00
CA HIS A 356 -20.30 -10.33 0.93
C HIS A 356 -20.06 -8.90 0.43
N SER A 357 -19.09 -8.18 1.00
CA SER A 357 -18.68 -6.85 0.54
C SER A 357 -17.62 -6.93 -0.58
N ILE A 358 -17.03 -8.10 -0.79
CA ILE A 358 -16.05 -8.33 -1.86
C ILE A 358 -16.80 -8.64 -3.16
N VAL A 359 -16.46 -7.94 -4.24
CA VAL A 359 -16.99 -8.15 -5.59
C VAL A 359 -15.88 -8.68 -6.48
N ASP A 360 -16.14 -9.77 -7.19
CA ASP A 360 -15.14 -10.29 -8.12
C ASP A 360 -14.99 -9.38 -9.35
N MET A 361 -13.75 -9.20 -9.78
CA MET A 361 -13.34 -8.28 -10.84
C MET A 361 -12.61 -9.08 -11.91
N ASP A 362 -13.39 -9.76 -12.74
CA ASP A 362 -12.88 -10.40 -13.96
C ASP A 362 -12.48 -9.31 -14.97
N GLY A 363 -11.18 -9.09 -15.08
CA GLY A 363 -10.58 -8.14 -16.01
C GLY A 363 -10.71 -8.54 -17.49
N SER A 364 -11.25 -9.71 -17.81
CA SER A 364 -11.43 -10.18 -19.19
C SER A 364 -12.75 -9.75 -19.86
N ASP A 365 -13.83 -9.50 -19.10
CA ASP A 365 -15.03 -8.78 -19.59
C ASP A 365 -15.49 -7.71 -18.60
N GLU A 366 -15.13 -6.47 -18.89
CA GLU A 366 -15.55 -5.29 -18.11
C GLU A 366 -17.08 -5.17 -18.00
N ARG A 367 -17.87 -5.72 -18.93
CA ARG A 367 -19.35 -5.70 -18.87
C ARG A 367 -19.89 -6.77 -17.92
N ALA A 368 -19.21 -7.91 -17.78
CA ALA A 368 -19.53 -8.89 -16.74
C ALA A 368 -19.25 -8.32 -15.36
N THR A 369 -18.09 -7.67 -15.20
CA THR A 369 -17.68 -6.95 -13.98
C THR A 369 -18.66 -5.82 -13.63
N VAL A 370 -19.02 -4.92 -14.56
CA VAL A 370 -20.05 -3.88 -14.35
C VAL A 370 -21.41 -4.47 -13.96
N LYS A 371 -21.82 -5.58 -14.58
CA LYS A 371 -23.08 -6.27 -14.24
C LYS A 371 -23.05 -6.80 -12.80
N LEU A 372 -21.95 -7.41 -12.37
CA LEU A 372 -21.80 -7.95 -11.01
C LEU A 372 -21.72 -6.81 -9.97
N LEU A 373 -20.96 -5.76 -10.25
CA LEU A 373 -20.92 -4.54 -9.44
C LEU A 373 -22.31 -3.90 -9.29
N ALA A 374 -23.10 -3.83 -10.37
CA ALA A 374 -24.47 -3.31 -10.33
C ALA A 374 -25.41 -4.20 -9.51
N GLN A 375 -25.32 -5.53 -9.66
CA GLN A 375 -26.11 -6.48 -8.86
C GLN A 375 -25.77 -6.41 -7.37
N SER A 376 -24.48 -6.34 -7.02
CA SER A 376 -24.02 -6.18 -5.64
C SER A 376 -24.44 -4.83 -5.06
N THR A 377 -24.26 -3.73 -5.80
CA THR A 377 -24.67 -2.38 -5.36
C THR A 377 -26.19 -2.30 -5.16
N GLU A 378 -26.98 -2.84 -6.09
CA GLU A 378 -28.44 -2.92 -5.98
C GLU A 378 -28.88 -3.76 -4.76
N ARG A 379 -28.20 -4.88 -4.46
CA ARG A 379 -28.45 -5.67 -3.24
C ARG A 379 -28.17 -4.85 -1.98
N MET A 380 -26.98 -4.24 -1.87
CA MET A 380 -26.57 -3.50 -0.68
C MET A 380 -27.52 -2.33 -0.39
N LEU A 381 -27.89 -1.56 -1.42
CA LEU A 381 -28.78 -0.40 -1.27
C LEU A 381 -30.22 -0.80 -0.95
N LYS A 382 -30.77 -1.87 -1.55
CA LYS A 382 -32.12 -2.38 -1.22
C LYS A 382 -32.22 -2.90 0.22
N HIS A 383 -31.14 -3.44 0.77
CA HIS A 383 -31.09 -4.01 2.11
C HIS A 383 -30.32 -3.11 3.09
N ASN A 384 -30.18 -1.81 2.80
CA ASN A 384 -29.31 -0.88 3.53
C ASN A 384 -29.45 -0.95 5.06
N ARG A 385 -30.66 -1.03 5.62
CA ARG A 385 -30.89 -1.17 7.07
C ARG A 385 -30.29 -2.44 7.69
N ALA A 386 -30.16 -3.52 6.92
CA ALA A 386 -29.45 -4.73 7.33
C ALA A 386 -27.93 -4.56 7.12
N GLU A 387 -27.50 -3.99 6.00
CA GLU A 387 -26.08 -3.78 5.72
C GLU A 387 -25.42 -2.82 6.72
N PHE A 388 -26.09 -1.76 7.18
CA PHE A 388 -25.59 -0.90 8.27
C PHE A 388 -25.45 -1.65 9.61
N LYS A 389 -26.34 -2.62 9.91
CA LYS A 389 -26.16 -3.48 11.09
C LYS A 389 -24.96 -4.42 10.92
N THR A 390 -24.68 -4.85 9.70
CA THR A 390 -23.55 -5.75 9.40
C THR A 390 -22.23 -4.98 9.37
N ALA A 391 -22.20 -3.77 8.82
CA ALA A 391 -21.07 -2.85 8.94
C ALA A 391 -20.78 -2.48 10.42
N ALA A 392 -21.80 -2.32 11.27
CA ALA A 392 -21.62 -2.14 12.71
C ALA A 392 -21.01 -3.37 13.41
N ARG A 393 -21.36 -4.60 13.00
CA ARG A 393 -20.71 -5.83 13.51
C ARG A 393 -19.29 -5.99 12.97
N GLY A 394 -19.06 -5.70 11.69
CA GLY A 394 -17.73 -5.67 11.08
C GLY A 394 -16.79 -4.66 11.75
N LYS A 395 -17.29 -3.45 12.10
CA LYS A 395 -16.58 -2.47 12.94
C LYS A 395 -16.18 -3.05 14.30
N GLN A 396 -17.11 -3.73 14.97
CA GLN A 396 -16.84 -4.36 16.27
C GLN A 396 -15.82 -5.49 16.15
N GLN A 397 -15.94 -6.37 15.14
CA GLN A 397 -14.98 -7.44 14.85
C GLN A 397 -13.58 -6.83 14.60
N LEU A 398 -13.46 -5.94 13.62
CA LEU A 398 -12.22 -5.26 13.21
C LEU A 398 -11.45 -4.64 14.39
N LEU A 399 -12.14 -3.90 15.26
CA LEU A 399 -11.49 -3.18 16.37
C LEU A 399 -11.23 -4.09 17.58
N SER A 400 -11.95 -5.21 17.70
CA SER A 400 -11.75 -6.19 18.79
C SER A 400 -10.54 -7.10 18.59
N THR A 401 -10.15 -7.39 17.35
CA THR A 401 -9.02 -8.30 17.06
C THR A 401 -7.65 -7.68 17.34
N LYS A 402 -7.57 -6.34 17.44
CA LYS A 402 -6.30 -5.60 17.67
C LYS A 402 -5.20 -5.97 16.66
N TYR A 403 -5.59 -6.37 15.44
CA TYR A 403 -4.73 -7.00 14.43
C TYR A 403 -3.43 -6.25 14.10
N TRP A 404 -3.37 -4.93 14.38
CA TRP A 404 -2.21 -4.07 14.14
C TRP A 404 -1.13 -4.15 15.21
N GLU A 405 -1.43 -4.62 16.43
CA GLU A 405 -0.56 -4.41 17.60
C GLU A 405 0.81 -5.08 17.47
N GLU A 406 0.87 -6.31 16.93
CA GLU A 406 2.14 -7.01 16.69
C GLU A 406 3.00 -6.31 15.63
N PHE A 407 2.40 -5.94 14.48
CA PHE A 407 3.08 -5.22 13.40
C PHE A 407 3.54 -3.80 13.81
N HIS A 408 2.78 -3.14 14.68
CA HIS A 408 3.17 -1.87 15.29
C HIS A 408 4.36 -2.03 16.25
N LEU A 409 4.35 -3.07 17.10
CA LEU A 409 5.47 -3.38 18.00
C LEU A 409 6.74 -3.76 17.22
N GLU A 410 6.62 -4.49 16.11
CA GLU A 410 7.70 -4.77 15.15
C GLU A 410 8.32 -3.48 14.57
N PHE A 411 7.49 -2.53 14.15
CA PHE A 411 7.93 -1.22 13.67
C PHE A 411 8.64 -0.41 14.77
N ILE A 412 8.09 -0.36 15.98
CA ILE A 412 8.71 0.31 17.14
C ILE A 412 10.05 -0.33 17.49
N ARG A 413 10.16 -1.67 17.50
CA ARG A 413 11.42 -2.39 17.74
C ARG A 413 12.49 -2.05 16.70
N ALA A 414 12.11 -1.99 15.41
CA ALA A 414 13.01 -1.59 14.33
C ALA A 414 13.51 -0.14 14.51
N CYS A 415 12.61 0.80 14.80
CA CYS A 415 12.95 2.22 15.01
C CYS A 415 13.86 2.46 16.22
N THR A 416 13.68 1.69 17.30
CA THR A 416 14.32 1.91 18.61
C THR A 416 15.54 1.02 18.89
N ASN A 417 15.87 0.07 18.00
CA ASN A 417 16.91 -0.95 18.18
C ASN A 417 16.74 -1.87 19.43
N THR A 418 15.56 -1.88 20.05
CA THR A 418 15.29 -2.60 21.32
C THR A 418 15.37 -4.12 21.25
N GLY A 419 15.55 -4.71 20.05
CA GLY A 419 15.77 -6.16 19.86
C GLY A 419 17.23 -6.62 19.72
N LYS A 420 18.20 -5.73 19.42
CA LYS A 420 19.60 -6.13 19.11
C LYS A 420 20.42 -6.64 20.31
N ALA A 421 19.82 -6.75 21.50
CA ALA A 421 20.49 -7.15 22.73
C ALA A 421 20.37 -8.65 23.06
N GLU A 422 19.36 -9.36 22.54
CA GLU A 422 19.03 -10.72 23.00
C GLU A 422 19.34 -11.83 21.97
N GLU A 423 19.48 -11.49 20.68
CA GLU A 423 19.87 -12.45 19.63
C GLU A 423 21.39 -12.73 19.61
N GLN A 424 21.92 -13.32 20.69
CA GLN A 424 23.14 -14.13 20.56
C GLN A 424 22.78 -15.56 20.14
N PRO A 425 23.48 -16.17 19.17
CA PRO A 425 23.17 -17.51 18.71
C PRO A 425 23.47 -18.53 19.82
N VAL A 426 22.42 -19.13 20.40
CA VAL A 426 22.53 -20.25 21.32
C VAL A 426 23.23 -21.40 20.59
N ALA A 427 24.42 -21.78 21.06
CA ALA A 427 25.18 -22.86 20.46
C ALA A 427 24.40 -24.18 20.57
N VAL A 428 24.08 -24.78 19.43
CA VAL A 428 23.40 -26.08 19.36
C VAL A 428 24.32 -27.15 19.94
N GLN A 429 24.03 -27.58 21.17
CA GLN A 429 24.70 -28.73 21.77
C GLN A 429 24.08 -30.02 21.23
N ASP A 430 24.88 -30.77 20.49
CA ASP A 430 24.58 -32.14 20.04
C ASP A 430 24.38 -33.06 21.26
N GLN A 431 23.21 -33.69 21.36
CA GLN A 431 22.90 -34.69 22.39
C GLN A 431 22.64 -36.07 21.77
N SER A 432 23.68 -36.64 21.17
CA SER A 432 23.70 -37.98 20.59
C SER A 432 24.33 -39.05 21.51
N ALA A 433 23.96 -39.10 22.79
CA ALA A 433 24.45 -40.15 23.71
C ALA A 433 23.51 -40.48 24.90
N VAL A 434 22.80 -41.62 24.83
CA VAL A 434 22.48 -42.48 25.98
C VAL A 434 22.63 -43.94 25.53
N GLN A 435 23.39 -44.75 26.28
CA GLN A 435 23.59 -46.16 25.99
C GLN A 435 22.65 -47.07 26.79
N SER A 436 22.34 -48.19 26.15
CA SER A 436 21.78 -49.45 26.65
C SER A 436 22.21 -49.88 28.05
N GLN A 437 21.26 -50.45 28.80
CA GLN A 437 21.28 -51.76 29.51
C GLN A 437 20.00 -51.87 30.38
N GLU A 438 19.42 -53.00 30.76
CA GLU A 438 19.40 -54.41 30.29
C GLU A 438 18.32 -55.13 31.14
N THR A 439 17.55 -56.08 30.60
CA THR A 439 16.91 -57.19 31.36
C THR A 439 16.23 -58.17 30.40
N GLU A 440 16.40 -59.48 30.63
CA GLU A 440 15.86 -60.57 29.81
C GLU A 440 14.69 -61.33 30.48
N GLU A 441 14.29 -62.45 29.84
CA GLU A 441 13.25 -63.45 30.16
C GLU A 441 11.83 -63.19 29.59
N GLY A 442 11.23 -64.11 28.82
CA GLY A 442 11.80 -65.34 28.23
C GLY A 442 10.78 -66.24 27.50
N SER A 443 11.20 -66.82 26.36
CA SER A 443 10.48 -67.83 25.56
C SER A 443 9.19 -67.35 24.80
N ASN A 444 8.70 -68.00 23.74
CA ASN A 444 9.11 -69.26 23.12
C ASN A 444 8.81 -69.36 21.59
N ALA A 445 9.64 -70.13 20.87
CA ALA A 445 9.32 -70.95 19.69
C ALA A 445 8.39 -70.42 18.53
N HIS A 446 8.97 -70.02 17.37
CA HIS A 446 9.14 -70.91 16.18
C HIS A 446 9.67 -70.18 14.91
N GLN A 447 10.45 -70.91 14.11
CA GLN A 447 10.94 -70.63 12.74
C GLN A 447 11.35 -72.00 12.10
N PRO A 448 11.62 -72.16 10.77
CA PRO A 448 12.32 -71.20 9.90
C PRO A 448 11.89 -71.18 8.40
N ALA A 449 12.72 -70.48 7.59
CA ALA A 449 13.04 -70.76 6.17
C ALA A 449 12.06 -70.34 5.03
N GLN A 450 12.50 -70.07 3.79
CA GLN A 450 13.69 -69.30 3.31
C GLN A 450 13.62 -69.06 1.77
N VAL A 451 14.40 -68.10 1.25
CA VAL A 451 15.13 -68.13 -0.06
C VAL A 451 14.38 -67.91 -1.42
N GLN A 452 14.49 -66.66 -1.92
CA GLN A 452 15.04 -66.22 -3.23
C GLN A 452 14.45 -66.58 -4.63
N LYS A 453 14.27 -65.51 -5.46
CA LYS A 453 14.61 -65.38 -6.92
C LYS A 453 13.71 -66.18 -7.93
N ARG A 454 13.61 -65.88 -9.25
CA ARG A 454 14.31 -64.94 -10.19
C ARG A 454 13.49 -64.69 -11.49
N LYS A 455 13.63 -63.50 -12.11
CA LYS A 455 13.71 -63.18 -13.58
C LYS A 455 12.76 -63.84 -14.64
N ARG A 456 12.12 -62.97 -15.46
CA ARG A 456 12.09 -62.93 -16.97
C ARG A 456 11.36 -64.05 -17.75
N ASP A 457 10.94 -63.90 -19.03
CA ASP A 457 11.01 -62.82 -20.06
C ASP A 457 9.86 -62.96 -21.11
N ALA A 458 9.72 -61.97 -22.01
CA ALA A 458 9.16 -62.03 -23.39
C ALA A 458 7.65 -61.89 -23.71
N SER A 459 7.40 -61.38 -24.93
CA SER A 459 6.13 -61.04 -25.64
C SER A 459 6.05 -61.87 -26.96
N PRO A 460 5.48 -61.49 -28.16
CA PRO A 460 4.93 -60.24 -28.74
C PRO A 460 3.44 -60.41 -29.20
N THR A 461 2.76 -59.61 -30.07
CA THR A 461 3.05 -58.35 -30.82
C THR A 461 1.82 -57.39 -30.68
N GLU A 462 1.16 -56.66 -31.63
CA GLU A 462 1.27 -56.26 -33.07
C GLU A 462 0.50 -54.91 -33.21
N GLU A 463 1.08 -53.82 -33.74
CA GLU A 463 0.92 -53.22 -35.11
C GLU A 463 -0.46 -52.61 -35.46
N LYS A 464 -0.62 -51.52 -36.25
CA LYS A 464 0.22 -50.69 -37.19
C LYS A 464 -0.53 -49.33 -37.36
N THR A 465 -0.03 -48.12 -37.73
CA THR A 465 1.26 -47.41 -38.02
C THR A 465 0.93 -45.88 -37.99
N THR A 466 1.78 -44.93 -37.57
CA THR A 466 2.94 -44.27 -38.26
C THR A 466 2.52 -43.45 -39.50
N VAL A 467 2.93 -42.18 -39.72
CA VAL A 467 4.27 -41.70 -40.17
C VAL A 467 4.64 -40.29 -39.68
N ARG A 468 5.93 -40.07 -39.36
CA ARG A 468 6.63 -38.75 -39.26
C ARG A 468 7.58 -38.58 -40.45
N LYS A 469 7.96 -37.34 -40.80
CA LYS A 469 9.17 -37.07 -41.60
C LYS A 469 9.81 -35.72 -41.25
N ALA A 470 11.14 -35.68 -41.15
CA ALA A 470 11.92 -34.45 -40.93
C ALA A 470 13.37 -34.64 -41.42
N LEU A 471 13.86 -33.74 -42.27
CA LEU A 471 15.25 -33.51 -42.72
C LEU A 471 15.22 -32.29 -43.69
N LYS A 472 16.28 -31.52 -43.95
CA LYS A 472 17.38 -30.91 -43.14
C LYS A 472 18.22 -30.04 -44.12
N LEU A 473 18.86 -28.98 -43.63
CA LEU A 473 19.95 -28.21 -44.29
C LEU A 473 19.59 -27.31 -45.50
N GLY A 474 20.30 -26.19 -45.59
CA GLY A 474 20.20 -25.16 -46.63
C GLY A 474 20.69 -23.81 -46.08
N ASN A 475 21.98 -23.51 -46.25
CA ASN A 475 22.60 -22.23 -45.84
C ASN A 475 22.59 -21.22 -47.00
N ASP A 476 22.95 -19.98 -46.65
CA ASP A 476 23.44 -18.85 -47.48
C ASP A 476 22.47 -17.65 -47.64
N ALA A 477 22.93 -16.40 -47.80
CA ALA A 477 24.12 -15.70 -47.28
C ALA A 477 23.99 -14.20 -47.62
N GLN A 478 24.28 -13.32 -46.64
CA GLN A 478 24.71 -11.93 -46.82
C GLN A 478 23.76 -10.86 -47.46
N GLN A 479 24.08 -9.62 -47.08
CA GLN A 479 23.50 -8.31 -47.42
C GLN A 479 24.16 -7.74 -48.72
N PRO A 480 23.76 -6.57 -49.32
CA PRO A 480 23.41 -5.32 -48.63
C PRO A 480 22.39 -4.35 -49.31
N LEU A 481 22.26 -3.17 -48.69
CA LEU A 481 21.45 -2.01 -49.11
C LEU A 481 21.85 -1.44 -50.48
N LYS A 482 20.86 -0.99 -51.27
CA LYS A 482 20.69 0.41 -51.73
C LYS A 482 19.51 0.56 -52.71
N VAL A 483 18.73 1.63 -52.54
CA VAL A 483 18.52 2.73 -53.53
C VAL A 483 17.48 3.70 -52.95
N LEU A 484 17.64 4.99 -53.24
CA LEU A 484 16.79 6.08 -52.76
C LEU A 484 15.81 6.57 -53.86
N GLU A 485 14.87 7.42 -53.41
CA GLU A 485 14.30 8.54 -54.18
C GLU A 485 13.08 8.37 -55.12
N LYS A 486 12.29 9.45 -55.16
CA LYS A 486 11.23 9.84 -56.12
C LYS A 486 10.00 8.91 -56.19
N ARG A 487 8.76 9.39 -56.00
CA ARG A 487 8.23 10.73 -56.31
C ARG A 487 7.28 11.28 -55.23
N LYS A 488 7.43 12.57 -54.89
CA LYS A 488 6.30 13.44 -54.50
C LYS A 488 5.70 14.06 -55.77
N LYS A 489 4.51 14.67 -55.62
CA LYS A 489 3.78 15.49 -56.60
C LYS A 489 3.08 14.72 -57.75
N ASP A 490 1.92 15.17 -58.25
CA ASP A 490 1.28 16.49 -58.07
C ASP A 490 -0.28 16.49 -58.17
N ILE A 491 -0.88 17.52 -57.52
CA ILE A 491 -2.03 18.34 -57.98
C ILE A 491 -3.52 17.87 -57.89
N ARG A 492 -4.25 18.60 -57.03
CA ARG A 492 -5.65 19.12 -57.11
C ARG A 492 -6.83 18.19 -57.42
N LYS A 493 -7.76 18.13 -56.46
CA LYS A 493 -8.86 19.11 -56.45
C LYS A 493 -9.11 19.63 -55.03
#